data_AF-A0A258HP69-F1
#
_entry.id   AF-A0A258HP69-F1
#
_cell.length_a   1.000
_cell.length_b   1.000
_cell.length_c   1.000
_cell.angle_alpha   90.00
_cell.angle_beta   90.00
_cell.angle_gamma   90.00
#
_symmetry.space_group_name_H-M   'P 1'
#
loop_
_entity.id
_entity.type
_entity.pdbx_description
1 polymer ?
#
loop_
_entity_poly.entity_id
_entity_poly.type
_entity_poly.pdbx_seq_one_letter_code
_entity_poly.pdbx_strand_id
1 'polypeptide(L)'
;MRGWRAIALTAVLAAVASGAGTWISASWVLSRREPPSLHDIVHHDLKLSPDQLTRIEAVEARFAARRPALEADIRAANLELARAIQQSDGDGPQVQAAVDHFHVAMGALQKETITHVFEMRSVLTPAQAEVFDDRIVAALTPNED
;
A
#
# COMPACT_ATOMS: atom_id res chain seq x y z
N MET A 1 -1.21 -36.49 23.56
CA MET A 1 -1.86 -35.51 22.66
C MET A 1 -1.52 -34.03 22.93
N ARG A 2 -0.88 -33.65 24.05
CA ARG A 2 -0.52 -32.24 24.34
C ARG A 2 0.72 -31.72 23.60
N GLY A 3 1.66 -32.59 23.22
CA GLY A 3 2.91 -32.20 22.57
C GLY A 3 2.75 -31.63 21.17
N TRP A 4 1.89 -32.23 20.33
CA TRP A 4 1.72 -31.75 18.95
C TRP A 4 0.99 -30.41 18.85
N ARG A 5 0.03 -30.16 19.74
CA ARG A 5 -0.63 -28.85 19.82
C ARG A 5 0.35 -27.75 20.22
N ALA A 6 1.26 -28.02 21.17
CA ALA A 6 2.31 -27.08 21.55
C ALA A 6 3.33 -26.85 20.42
N ILE A 7 3.68 -27.90 19.66
CA ILE A 7 4.60 -27.78 18.51
C ILE A 7 3.94 -26.97 17.38
N ALA A 8 2.67 -27.24 17.06
CA ALA A 8 1.93 -26.48 16.05
C ALA A 8 1.72 -25.02 16.48
N LEU A 9 1.39 -24.75 17.75
CA LEU A 9 1.26 -23.39 18.27
C LEU A 9 2.58 -22.64 18.19
N THR A 10 3.69 -23.29 18.55
CA THR A 10 5.03 -22.68 18.48
C THR A 10 5.45 -22.44 17.02
N ALA A 11 5.11 -23.33 16.09
CA ALA A 11 5.37 -23.14 14.67
C ALA A 11 4.56 -21.99 14.07
N VAL A 12 3.29 -21.86 14.44
CA VAL A 12 2.43 -20.73 14.03
C VAL A 12 2.90 -19.42 14.66
N LEU A 13 3.25 -19.42 15.96
CA LEU A 13 3.81 -18.24 16.62
C LEU A 13 5.15 -17.83 16.01
N ALA A 14 6.00 -18.77 15.62
CA ALA A 14 7.25 -18.49 14.92
C ALA A 14 6.99 -17.97 13.49
N ALA A 15 5.98 -18.48 12.79
CA ALA A 15 5.57 -17.98 11.47
C ALA A 15 4.93 -16.59 11.54
N VAL A 16 4.15 -16.29 12.58
CA VAL A 16 3.57 -14.97 12.85
C VAL A 16 4.63 -13.98 13.34
N ALA A 17 5.59 -14.40 14.18
CA ALA A 17 6.70 -13.56 14.58
C ALA A 17 7.65 -13.28 13.41
N SER A 18 7.88 -14.28 12.55
CA SER A 18 8.64 -14.11 11.31
C SER A 18 7.87 -13.23 10.32
N GLY A 19 6.57 -13.43 10.16
CA GLY A 19 5.67 -12.69 9.26
C GLY A 19 5.43 -11.24 9.70
N ALA A 20 5.20 -11.00 10.99
CA ALA A 20 5.16 -9.66 11.58
C ALA A 20 6.55 -9.03 11.55
N GLY A 21 7.61 -9.82 11.71
CA GLY A 21 8.99 -9.42 11.47
C GLY A 21 9.20 -8.94 10.03
N THR A 22 8.78 -9.71 9.01
CA THR A 22 8.83 -9.33 7.59
C THR A 22 7.86 -8.23 7.23
N TRP A 23 6.72 -8.06 7.90
CA TRP A 23 5.75 -6.99 7.60
C TRP A 23 6.11 -5.68 8.30
N ILE A 24 6.70 -5.73 9.50
CA ILE A 24 7.28 -4.56 10.18
C ILE A 24 8.57 -4.16 9.47
N SER A 25 9.43 -5.11 9.09
CA SER A 25 10.62 -4.78 8.30
C SER A 25 10.27 -4.42 6.87
N ALA A 26 9.26 -4.99 6.22
CA ALA A 26 8.79 -4.55 4.91
C ALA A 26 8.05 -3.22 5.00
N SER A 27 7.23 -2.94 6.00
CA SER A 27 6.61 -1.60 6.16
C SER A 27 7.65 -0.55 6.51
N TRP A 28 8.67 -0.87 7.32
CA TRP A 28 9.80 0.01 7.62
C TRP A 28 10.78 0.17 6.43
N VAL A 29 10.95 -0.87 5.60
CA VAL A 29 11.74 -0.84 4.36
C VAL A 29 10.97 -0.20 3.21
N LEU A 30 9.65 -0.36 3.11
CA LEU A 30 8.77 0.34 2.16
C LEU A 30 8.61 1.82 2.56
N SER A 31 8.70 2.13 3.86
CA SER A 31 8.80 3.52 4.36
C SER A 31 10.20 4.12 4.21
N ARG A 32 11.22 3.35 3.81
CA ARG A 32 12.61 3.82 3.57
C ARG A 32 13.12 3.61 2.14
N ARG A 33 12.43 2.81 1.34
CA ARG A 33 12.63 2.63 -0.09
C ARG A 33 11.40 3.22 -0.75
N GLU A 34 11.30 4.53 -0.71
CA GLU A 34 10.69 5.24 -1.81
C GLU A 34 11.65 5.02 -3.01
N PRO A 35 11.30 4.19 -4.03
CA PRO A 35 11.62 4.62 -5.39
C PRO A 35 11.19 6.08 -5.47
N PRO A 36 11.98 6.97 -6.13
CA PRO A 36 11.84 8.43 -5.98
C PRO A 36 10.38 8.76 -5.83
N SER A 37 9.99 9.26 -4.65
CA SER A 37 8.58 9.31 -4.28
C SER A 37 7.84 9.99 -5.43
N LEU A 38 6.61 9.60 -5.75
CA LEU A 38 5.82 10.29 -6.78
C LEU A 38 5.89 11.82 -6.61
N HIS A 39 6.00 12.25 -5.35
CA HIS A 39 6.29 13.61 -4.93
C HIS A 39 7.66 14.14 -5.41
N ASP A 40 8.77 13.41 -5.23
CA ASP A 40 10.08 13.78 -5.77
C ASP A 40 10.09 13.87 -7.30
N ILE A 41 9.43 12.94 -8.01
CA ILE A 41 9.32 13.01 -9.48
C ILE A 41 8.59 14.30 -9.89
N VAL A 42 7.48 14.62 -9.23
CA VAL A 42 6.66 15.79 -9.56
C VAL A 42 7.34 17.11 -9.17
N HIS A 43 8.03 17.16 -8.04
CA HIS A 43 8.58 18.41 -7.50
C HIS A 43 10.06 18.65 -7.83
N HIS A 44 10.82 17.61 -8.16
CA HIS A 44 12.27 17.72 -8.44
C HIS A 44 12.58 17.57 -9.93
N ASP A 45 11.95 16.61 -10.61
CA ASP A 45 12.26 16.31 -12.02
C ASP A 45 11.45 17.16 -13.01
N LEU A 46 10.32 17.73 -12.57
CA LEU A 46 9.48 18.58 -13.40
C LEU A 46 9.62 20.06 -13.02
N LYS A 47 9.94 20.88 -14.02
CA LYS A 47 9.87 22.35 -13.89
C LYS A 47 8.41 22.80 -13.97
N LEU A 48 7.69 22.73 -12.86
CA LEU A 48 6.29 23.13 -12.77
C LEU A 48 6.15 24.66 -12.77
N SER A 49 5.12 25.16 -13.46
CA SER A 49 4.73 26.57 -13.32
C SER A 49 4.01 26.82 -11.99
N PRO A 50 3.92 28.09 -11.51
CA PRO A 50 3.17 28.42 -10.30
C PRO A 50 1.69 27.96 -10.37
N ASP A 51 1.07 28.07 -11.54
CA ASP A 51 -0.31 27.61 -11.76
C ASP A 51 -0.43 26.08 -11.68
N GLN A 52 0.56 25.35 -12.22
CA GLN A 52 0.61 23.90 -12.11
C GLN A 52 0.79 23.44 -10.67
N LEU A 53 1.66 24.11 -9.90
CA LEU A 53 1.89 23.82 -8.49
C LEU A 53 0.59 23.96 -7.69
N THR A 54 -0.14 25.07 -7.88
CA THR A 54 -1.43 25.31 -7.22
C THR A 54 -2.45 24.20 -7.55
N ARG A 55 -2.50 23.76 -8.81
CA ARG A 55 -3.39 22.68 -9.24
C ARG A 55 -2.99 21.32 -8.67
N ILE A 56 -1.69 21.04 -8.59
CA ILE A 56 -1.15 19.81 -7.98
C ILE A 56 -1.44 19.78 -6.48
N GLU A 57 -1.27 20.89 -5.76
CA GLU A 57 -1.63 20.98 -4.33
C GLU A 57 -3.11 20.66 -4.09
N ALA A 58 -3.99 21.09 -4.99
CA ALA A 58 -5.42 20.75 -4.92
C ALA A 58 -5.68 19.26 -5.18
N VAL A 59 -4.89 18.60 -6.04
CA VAL A 59 -4.94 17.15 -6.27
C VAL A 59 -4.47 16.40 -5.01
N GLU A 60 -3.31 16.79 -4.46
CA GLU A 60 -2.75 16.23 -3.23
C GLU A 60 -3.71 16.36 -2.04
N ALA A 61 -4.35 17.52 -1.87
CA ALA A 61 -5.32 17.73 -0.80
C ALA A 61 -6.52 16.77 -0.88
N ARG A 62 -7.00 16.44 -2.09
CA ARG A 62 -8.09 15.46 -2.26
C ARG A 62 -7.65 14.05 -1.89
N PHE A 63 -6.45 13.64 -2.32
CA PHE A 63 -5.92 12.32 -1.98
C PHE A 63 -5.66 12.20 -0.47
N ALA A 64 -5.04 13.22 0.13
CA ALA A 64 -4.78 13.30 1.56
C ALA A 64 -6.06 13.23 2.41
N ALA A 65 -7.19 13.73 1.92
CA ALA A 65 -8.48 13.63 2.60
C ALA A 65 -9.08 12.20 2.56
N ARG A 66 -8.79 11.41 1.53
CA ARG A 66 -9.36 10.06 1.34
C ARG A 66 -8.49 8.94 1.90
N ARG A 67 -7.17 9.09 1.79
CA ARG A 67 -6.17 8.07 2.20
C ARG A 67 -6.38 7.55 3.63
N PRO A 68 -6.64 8.39 4.66
CA PRO A 68 -6.76 7.90 6.04
C PRO A 68 -7.91 6.94 6.26
N ALA A 69 -9.03 7.11 5.55
CA ALA A 69 -10.19 6.23 5.64
C ALA A 69 -9.88 4.87 5.00
N LEU A 70 -9.29 4.87 3.80
CA LEU A 70 -8.88 3.64 3.11
C LEU A 70 -7.85 2.84 3.91
N GLU A 71 -6.87 3.52 4.52
CA GLU A 71 -5.92 2.88 5.44
C GLU A 71 -6.59 2.35 6.72
N ALA A 72 -7.63 3.03 7.22
CA ALA A 72 -8.38 2.57 8.37
C ALA A 72 -9.14 1.29 8.07
N ASP A 73 -9.70 1.14 6.88
CA ASP A 73 -10.40 -0.07 6.44
C ASP A 73 -9.44 -1.27 6.35
N ILE A 74 -8.23 -1.06 5.83
CA ILE A 74 -7.16 -2.08 5.83
C ILE A 74 -6.81 -2.51 7.26
N ARG A 75 -6.67 -1.55 8.18
CA ARG A 75 -6.42 -1.86 9.61
C ARG A 75 -7.59 -2.60 10.25
N ALA A 76 -8.83 -2.26 9.92
CA ALA A 76 -10.02 -2.94 10.42
C ALA A 76 -10.07 -4.39 9.94
N ALA A 77 -9.83 -4.65 8.65
CA ALA A 77 -9.77 -5.99 8.09
C ALA A 77 -8.66 -6.85 8.75
N ASN A 78 -7.51 -6.27 9.06
CA ASN A 78 -6.45 -6.94 9.81
C ASN A 78 -6.87 -7.32 11.25
N LEU A 79 -7.61 -6.44 11.93
CA LEU A 79 -8.14 -6.76 13.26
C LEU A 79 -9.20 -7.86 13.21
N GLU A 80 -10.03 -7.88 12.17
CA GLU A 80 -11.00 -8.95 11.92
C GLU A 80 -10.28 -10.29 11.68
N LEU A 81 -9.24 -10.30 10.83
CA LEU A 81 -8.44 -11.48 10.58
C LEU A 81 -7.78 -12.01 11.85
N ALA A 82 -7.19 -11.13 12.66
CA ALA A 82 -6.58 -11.51 13.94
C ALA A 82 -7.60 -12.15 14.89
N ARG A 83 -8.83 -11.62 14.95
CA ARG A 83 -9.91 -12.20 15.76
C ARG A 83 -10.39 -13.54 15.21
N ALA A 84 -10.52 -13.67 13.89
CA ALA A 84 -10.95 -14.91 13.25
C ALA A 84 -9.95 -16.04 13.50
N ILE A 85 -8.65 -15.76 13.41
CA ILE A 85 -7.58 -16.72 13.72
C ILE A 85 -7.64 -17.18 15.18
N GLN A 86 -7.94 -16.28 16.14
CA GLN A 86 -8.03 -16.65 17.55
C GLN A 86 -9.24 -17.56 17.87
N GLN A 87 -10.30 -17.48 17.07
CA GLN A 87 -11.57 -18.16 17.32
C GLN A 87 -11.75 -19.43 16.46
N SER A 88 -10.93 -19.63 15.45
CA SER A 88 -11.03 -20.72 14.47
C SER A 88 -9.94 -21.76 14.65
N ASP A 89 -10.29 -23.04 14.57
CA ASP A 89 -9.32 -24.13 14.40
C ASP A 89 -8.94 -24.25 12.91
N GLY A 90 -8.14 -23.29 12.42
CA GLY A 90 -7.63 -23.25 11.04
C GLY A 90 -8.28 -22.20 10.15
N ASP A 91 -8.21 -22.40 8.83
CA ASP A 91 -8.59 -21.47 7.75
C ASP A 91 -10.09 -21.42 7.44
N GLY A 92 -10.92 -21.48 8.49
CA GLY A 92 -12.38 -21.54 8.40
C GLY A 92 -13.05 -20.31 7.78
N PRO A 93 -14.38 -20.35 7.58
CA PRO A 93 -15.13 -19.32 6.84
C PRO A 93 -14.90 -17.88 7.31
N GLN A 94 -14.70 -17.66 8.60
CA GLN A 94 -14.44 -16.34 9.19
C GLN A 94 -13.05 -15.81 8.83
N VAL A 95 -12.04 -16.70 8.74
CA VAL A 95 -10.69 -16.34 8.31
C VAL A 95 -10.73 -15.93 6.84
N GLN A 96 -11.40 -16.72 5.99
CA GLN A 96 -11.56 -16.40 4.57
C GLN A 96 -12.30 -15.07 4.34
N ALA A 97 -13.40 -14.83 5.07
CA ALA A 97 -14.14 -13.57 4.98
C ALA A 97 -13.28 -12.35 5.34
N ALA A 98 -12.43 -12.46 6.37
CA ALA A 98 -11.53 -11.38 6.76
C ALA A 98 -10.40 -11.16 5.74
N VAL A 99 -9.88 -12.23 5.12
CA VAL A 99 -8.92 -12.14 4.00
C VAL A 99 -9.55 -11.46 2.79
N ASP A 100 -10.77 -11.83 2.42
CA ASP A 100 -11.50 -11.21 1.31
C ASP A 100 -11.75 -9.72 1.57
N HIS A 101 -12.16 -9.36 2.78
CA HIS A 101 -12.30 -7.95 3.17
C HIS A 101 -10.97 -7.20 3.06
N PHE A 102 -9.87 -7.80 3.53
CA PHE A 102 -8.54 -7.21 3.40
C PHE A 102 -8.16 -6.96 1.93
N HIS A 103 -8.43 -7.91 1.03
CA HIS A 103 -8.18 -7.74 -0.41
C HIS A 103 -9.01 -6.61 -1.03
N VAL A 104 -10.29 -6.49 -0.65
CA VAL A 104 -11.15 -5.40 -1.11
C VAL A 104 -10.63 -4.05 -0.63
N ALA A 105 -10.26 -3.92 0.64
CA ALA A 105 -9.74 -2.69 1.23
C ALA A 105 -8.40 -2.29 0.59
N MET A 106 -7.49 -3.24 0.42
CA MET A 106 -6.22 -3.04 -0.30
C MET A 106 -6.45 -2.59 -1.75
N GLY A 107 -7.37 -3.24 -2.45
CA GLY A 107 -7.72 -2.89 -3.83
C GLY A 107 -8.33 -1.49 -3.95
N ALA A 108 -9.11 -1.05 -2.96
CA ALA A 108 -9.65 0.31 -2.91
C ALA A 108 -8.53 1.35 -2.78
N LEU A 109 -7.58 1.16 -1.86
CA LEU A 109 -6.42 2.04 -1.70
C LEU A 109 -5.55 2.09 -2.96
N GLN A 110 -5.31 0.93 -3.60
CA GLN A 110 -4.54 0.85 -4.83
C GLN A 110 -5.21 1.63 -5.97
N LYS A 111 -6.53 1.47 -6.16
CA LYS A 111 -7.29 2.21 -7.16
C LYS A 111 -7.23 3.71 -6.94
N GLU A 112 -7.43 4.17 -5.70
CA GLU A 112 -7.34 5.59 -5.36
C GLU A 112 -5.94 6.16 -5.64
N THR A 113 -4.88 5.39 -5.34
CA THR A 113 -3.49 5.78 -5.62
C THR A 113 -3.25 5.92 -7.12
N ILE A 114 -3.75 4.99 -7.95
CA ILE A 114 -3.66 5.07 -9.42
C ILE A 114 -4.42 6.28 -9.95
N THR A 115 -5.62 6.54 -9.42
CA THR A 115 -6.39 7.74 -9.76
C THR A 115 -5.61 9.01 -9.44
N HIS A 116 -5.00 9.11 -8.25
CA HIS A 116 -4.14 10.23 -7.85
C HIS A 116 -3.00 10.48 -8.84
N VAL A 117 -2.29 9.42 -9.26
CA VAL A 117 -1.22 9.49 -10.26
C VAL A 117 -1.70 10.08 -11.58
N PHE A 118 -2.84 9.63 -12.10
CA PHE A 118 -3.39 10.17 -13.35
C PHE A 118 -3.95 11.59 -13.21
N GLU A 119 -4.48 11.95 -12.04
CA GLU A 119 -4.90 13.33 -11.76
C GLU A 119 -3.71 14.29 -11.78
N MET A 120 -2.57 13.92 -11.17
CA MET A 120 -1.33 14.70 -11.27
C MET A 120 -0.87 14.84 -12.71
N ARG A 121 -0.83 13.73 -13.47
CA ARG A 121 -0.47 13.72 -14.89
C ARG A 121 -1.32 14.70 -15.72
N SER A 122 -2.61 14.84 -15.40
CA SER A 122 -3.54 15.72 -16.14
C SER A 122 -3.24 17.22 -16.02
N VAL A 123 -2.41 17.62 -15.05
CA VAL A 123 -1.98 19.01 -14.85
C VAL A 123 -0.75 19.36 -15.71
N LEU A 124 -0.04 18.34 -16.19
CA LEU A 124 1.24 18.48 -16.89
C LEU A 124 1.05 18.86 -18.37
N THR A 125 2.06 19.56 -18.90
CA THR A 125 2.20 19.75 -20.35
C THR A 125 2.57 18.41 -21.02
N PRO A 126 2.37 18.25 -22.35
CA PRO A 126 2.75 17.01 -23.04
C PRO A 126 4.20 16.58 -22.79
N ALA A 127 5.16 17.52 -22.83
CA ALA A 127 6.57 17.21 -22.60
C ALA A 127 6.88 16.81 -21.14
N GLN A 128 6.20 17.42 -20.16
CA GLN A 128 6.31 17.02 -18.76
C GLN A 128 5.67 15.65 -18.51
N ALA A 129 4.55 15.35 -19.19
CA ALA A 129 3.86 14.07 -19.07
C ALA A 129 4.71 12.91 -19.60
N GLU A 130 5.52 13.11 -20.64
CA GLU A 130 6.47 12.10 -21.14
C GLU A 130 7.51 11.74 -20.05
N VAL A 131 8.14 12.74 -19.45
CA VAL A 131 9.08 12.53 -18.33
C VAL A 131 8.40 11.86 -17.14
N PHE A 132 7.18 12.29 -16.80
CA PHE A 132 6.41 11.68 -15.73
C PHE A 132 6.12 10.19 -16.01
N ASP A 133 5.61 9.87 -17.19
CA ASP A 133 5.24 8.51 -17.59
C ASP A 133 6.46 7.57 -17.57
N ASP A 134 7.61 8.02 -18.07
CA ASP A 134 8.86 7.25 -18.02
C ASP A 134 9.28 6.90 -16.60
N ARG A 135 9.16 7.85 -15.67
CA ARG A 135 9.47 7.63 -14.24
C ARG A 135 8.49 6.68 -13.57
N ILE A 136 7.19 6.80 -13.89
CA ILE A 136 6.17 5.87 -13.40
C ILE A 136 6.46 4.45 -13.89
N VAL A 137 6.74 4.27 -15.18
CA VAL A 137 7.06 2.96 -15.74
C VAL A 137 8.29 2.38 -15.05
N ALA A 138 9.37 3.16 -14.94
CA ALA A 138 10.60 2.73 -14.26
C ALA A 138 10.36 2.30 -12.80
N ALA A 139 9.46 2.98 -12.08
CA ALA A 139 9.11 2.63 -10.70
C ALA A 139 8.25 1.35 -10.60
N LEU A 140 7.51 0.99 -11.66
CA LEU A 140 6.62 -0.18 -11.71
C LEU A 140 7.28 -1.41 -12.32
N THR A 141 8.36 -1.24 -13.09
CA THR A 141 9.14 -2.34 -13.67
C THR A 141 10.20 -2.81 -12.68
N PRO A 142 10.30 -4.12 -12.37
CA PRO A 142 11.43 -4.66 -11.62
C PRO A 142 12.74 -4.35 -12.36
N ASN A 143 13.79 -3.93 -11.65
CA ASN A 143 15.14 -3.93 -12.21
C ASN A 143 15.56 -5.38 -12.41
N GLU A 144 15.77 -5.80 -13.65
CA GLU A 144 16.42 -7.07 -13.97
C GLU A 144 17.92 -6.90 -13.73
N ASP A 145 18.40 -7.27 -12.54
CA ASP A 145 19.82 -7.54 -12.27
C ASP A 145 20.10 -9.04 -12.34
#